data_AF-T0Z4F3-F1
#
_entry.id   AF-T0Z4F3-F1
#
_cell.length_a   1.000
_cell.length_b   1.000
_cell.length_c   1.000
_cell.angle_alpha   90.00
_cell.angle_beta   90.00
_cell.angle_gamma   90.00
#
_symmetry.space_group_name_H-M   'P 1'
#
loop_
_entity.id
_entity.type
_entity.pdbx_description
1 polymer ?
#
loop_
_entity_poly.entity_id
_entity_poly.type
_entity_poly.pdbx_seq_one_letter_code
_entity_poly.pdbx_strand_id
1 'polypeptide(L)'
;MTAGLRSASTAVKTRRYLDEIPIEEFYSVDVAPGIPFWICGGIQDNNAWCGPSSEYNRGAVTGSDWFIVAGGDGQYAVPAPSDPKIIYADSQNGFIERYNRMTGRSHFIVPTYSGFMNTHTLSRQ
;
A
#
# COMPACT_ATOMS: atom_id res chain seq x y z
N MET A 1 3.95 -10.21 -1.15
CA MET A 1 2.78 -9.88 -1.99
C MET A 1 2.08 -11.17 -2.39
N THR A 2 0.81 -11.34 -1.99
CA THR A 2 -0.04 -12.51 -2.29
C THR A 2 -1.50 -12.07 -2.28
N ALA A 3 -2.30 -12.49 -3.25
CA ALA A 3 -3.75 -12.41 -3.20
C ALA A 3 -4.35 -13.68 -3.79
N GLY A 4 -5.51 -14.06 -3.26
CA GLY A 4 -6.06 -15.36 -3.55
C GLY A 4 -7.56 -15.45 -3.36
N LEU A 5 -8.14 -16.41 -4.07
CA LEU A 5 -9.57 -16.68 -4.02
C LEU A 5 -9.90 -17.53 -2.79
N ARG A 6 -10.98 -17.20 -2.10
CA ARG A 6 -11.54 -18.06 -1.05
C ARG A 6 -12.79 -18.76 -1.56
N SER A 7 -12.78 -20.09 -1.56
CA SER A 7 -13.96 -20.90 -1.87
C SER A 7 -14.50 -21.58 -0.60
N ALA A 8 -15.81 -21.75 -0.52
CA ALA A 8 -16.48 -22.46 0.56
C ALA A 8 -17.56 -23.39 -0.01
N SER A 9 -17.68 -24.61 0.50
CA SER A 9 -18.78 -25.53 0.20
C SER A 9 -19.67 -25.74 1.42
N THR A 10 -20.97 -25.86 1.22
CA THR A 10 -21.96 -25.96 2.30
C THR A 10 -22.21 -27.39 2.76
N ALA A 11 -21.82 -28.39 1.97
CA ALA A 11 -21.99 -29.80 2.31
C ALA A 11 -20.93 -30.33 3.30
N VAL A 12 -19.77 -29.67 3.36
CA VAL A 12 -18.71 -29.88 4.37
C VAL A 12 -18.19 -28.49 4.67
N LYS A 13 -18.31 -27.98 5.91
CA LYS A 13 -17.84 -26.65 6.33
C LYS A 13 -16.31 -26.52 6.14
N THR A 14 -15.88 -26.34 4.91
CA THR A 14 -14.48 -26.25 4.51
C THR A 14 -14.30 -24.97 3.72
N ARG A 15 -13.40 -24.12 4.21
CA ARG A 15 -12.95 -22.91 3.53
C ARG A 15 -11.54 -23.17 3.02
N ARG A 16 -11.28 -22.92 1.75
CA ARG A 16 -9.94 -23.04 1.15
C ARG A 16 -9.49 -21.67 0.64
N TYR A 17 -8.19 -21.40 0.78
CA TYR A 17 -7.52 -20.25 0.17
C TYR A 17 -6.71 -20.79 -1.00
N LEU A 18 -6.88 -20.17 -2.18
CA LEU A 18 -6.20 -20.54 -3.42
C LEU A 18 -5.33 -19.37 -3.83
N ASP A 19 -4.01 -19.53 -3.74
CA ASP A 19 -3.01 -18.50 -4.05
C ASP A 19 -2.44 -18.66 -5.48
N GLU A 20 -2.88 -19.69 -6.22
CA GLU A 20 -2.35 -19.98 -7.56
C GLU A 20 -3.11 -19.29 -8.70
N ILE A 21 -4.12 -18.45 -8.39
CA ILE A 21 -4.92 -17.76 -9.40
C ILE A 21 -4.54 -16.28 -9.40
N PRO A 22 -3.88 -15.75 -10.46
CA PRO A 22 -3.43 -14.37 -10.50
C PRO A 22 -4.62 -13.44 -10.81
N ILE A 23 -5.38 -13.09 -9.78
CA ILE A 23 -6.53 -12.17 -9.84
C ILE A 23 -6.24 -10.84 -9.13
N GLU A 24 -4.97 -10.55 -8.84
CA GLU A 24 -4.56 -9.27 -8.26
C GLU A 24 -4.85 -8.11 -9.22
N GLU A 25 -5.46 -7.05 -8.68
CA GLU A 25 -5.71 -5.80 -9.39
C GLU A 25 -4.86 -4.69 -8.79
N PHE A 26 -3.98 -4.10 -9.60
CA PHE A 26 -3.31 -2.86 -9.25
C PHE A 26 -4.23 -1.67 -9.56
N TYR A 27 -4.48 -0.83 -8.56
CA TYR A 27 -5.14 0.46 -8.78
C TYR A 27 -4.21 1.46 -9.47
N SER A 28 -2.92 1.41 -9.14
CA SER A 28 -1.90 2.28 -9.72
C SER A 28 -0.52 1.62 -9.64
N VAL A 29 0.38 2.03 -10.53
CA VAL A 29 1.78 1.61 -10.55
C VAL A 29 2.66 2.81 -10.84
N ASP A 30 3.69 3.01 -10.02
CA ASP A 30 4.71 4.04 -10.12
C ASP A 30 6.11 3.43 -9.99
N VAL A 31 7.13 4.15 -10.48
CA VAL A 31 8.52 3.68 -10.49
C VAL A 31 9.46 4.67 -9.82
N ALA A 32 10.38 4.16 -9.00
CA ALA A 32 11.46 4.93 -8.41
C ALA A 32 12.80 4.60 -9.08
N PRO A 33 13.68 5.59 -9.30
CA PRO A 33 15.00 5.36 -9.88
C PRO A 33 15.87 4.45 -8.99
N GLY A 34 16.70 3.65 -9.65
CA GLY A 34 17.60 2.66 -9.06
C GLY A 34 18.02 1.63 -10.11
N ILE A 35 19.04 0.82 -9.84
CA ILE A 35 19.35 -0.38 -10.64
C ILE A 35 19.49 -1.51 -9.63
N PRO A 36 18.56 -2.47 -9.52
CA PRO A 36 17.24 -2.48 -10.14
C PRO A 36 16.43 -1.25 -9.73
N PHE A 37 15.54 -0.80 -10.62
CA PHE A 37 14.59 0.24 -10.25
C PHE A 37 13.52 -0.36 -9.33
N TRP A 38 12.75 0.50 -8.68
CA TRP A 38 11.70 0.05 -7.76
C TRP A 38 10.34 0.26 -8.40
N ILE A 39 9.47 -0.72 -8.23
CA ILE A 39 8.08 -0.68 -8.66
C ILE A 39 7.25 -0.54 -7.39
N CYS A 40 6.33 0.41 -7.38
CA CYS A 40 5.42 0.69 -6.28
C CYS A 40 3.99 0.71 -6.82
N GLY A 41 3.03 0.19 -6.07
CA GLY A 41 1.63 0.23 -6.48
C GLY A 41 0.67 -0.17 -5.38
N GLY A 42 -0.57 0.29 -5.51
CA GLY A 42 -1.68 -0.09 -4.66
C GLY A 42 -2.41 -1.32 -5.21
N ILE A 43 -2.73 -2.30 -4.36
CA ILE A 43 -3.46 -3.51 -4.74
C ILE A 43 -4.80 -3.53 -4.01
N GLN A 44 -5.88 -3.78 -4.74
CA GLN A 44 -7.22 -3.90 -4.17
C GLN A 44 -7.26 -4.86 -2.98
N ASP A 45 -7.77 -4.35 -1.86
CA ASP A 45 -7.94 -5.08 -0.59
C ASP A 45 -6.65 -5.74 -0.07
N ASN A 46 -5.50 -5.32 -0.58
CA ASN A 46 -4.23 -5.97 -0.34
C ASN A 46 -3.09 -4.98 -0.26
N ASN A 47 -3.26 -3.90 0.53
CA ASN A 47 -2.21 -2.94 0.87
C ASN A 47 -1.61 -2.21 -0.35
N ALA A 48 -0.70 -1.28 -0.06
CA ALA A 48 0.21 -0.71 -1.02
C ALA A 48 1.60 -1.36 -0.86
N TRP A 49 2.24 -1.71 -1.97
CA TRP A 49 3.49 -2.45 -1.99
C TRP A 49 4.56 -1.76 -2.82
N CYS A 50 5.82 -2.02 -2.47
CA CYS A 50 6.96 -1.71 -3.33
C CYS A 50 7.96 -2.87 -3.35
N GLY A 51 8.64 -3.06 -4.47
CA GLY A 51 9.63 -4.11 -4.66
C GLY A 51 10.60 -3.80 -5.80
N PRO A 52 11.70 -4.55 -5.93
CA PRO A 52 12.68 -4.34 -6.98
C PRO A 52 12.20 -4.89 -8.32
N SER A 53 12.61 -4.27 -9.42
CA SER A 53 12.32 -4.73 -10.78
C SER A 53 13.04 -6.05 -11.14
N SER A 54 14.15 -6.34 -10.46
CA SER A 54 14.93 -7.56 -10.65
C SER A 54 15.82 -7.82 -9.44
N GLU A 55 16.29 -9.04 -9.29
CA GLU A 55 17.28 -9.42 -8.28
C GLU A 55 18.70 -9.18 -8.83
N TYR A 56 19.64 -8.70 -8.00
CA TYR A 56 21.02 -8.46 -8.45
C TYR A 56 21.78 -9.78 -8.70
N ASN A 57 21.43 -10.86 -7.99
CA ASN A 57 22.19 -12.11 -7.98
C ASN A 57 21.59 -13.20 -8.89
N ARG A 58 20.88 -12.81 -9.95
CA ARG A 58 20.25 -13.71 -10.95
C ARG A 58 19.14 -14.63 -10.42
N GLY A 59 18.64 -14.37 -9.21
CA GLY A 59 17.40 -14.97 -8.70
C GLY A 59 16.16 -14.39 -9.37
N ALA A 60 15.02 -15.08 -9.24
CA ALA A 60 13.72 -14.49 -9.55
C ALA A 60 13.30 -13.56 -8.40
N VAL A 61 12.67 -12.44 -8.72
CA VAL A 61 11.99 -11.63 -7.71
C VAL A 61 10.84 -12.46 -7.13
N THR A 62 10.81 -12.57 -5.81
CA THR A 62 9.82 -13.31 -5.04
C THR A 62 8.91 -12.35 -4.29
N GLY A 63 7.78 -12.86 -3.78
CA GLY A 63 6.89 -12.06 -2.94
C GLY A 63 7.52 -11.56 -1.64
N SER A 64 8.69 -12.09 -1.24
CA SER A 64 9.44 -11.66 -0.04
C SER A 64 10.35 -10.45 -0.29
N ASP A 65 10.63 -10.13 -1.55
CA ASP A 65 11.39 -8.95 -1.96
C ASP A 65 10.52 -7.67 -1.94
N TRP A 66 9.21 -7.85 -1.80
CA TRP A 66 8.23 -6.77 -1.74
C TRP A 66 7.90 -6.44 -0.29
N PHE A 67 7.81 -5.15 0.00
CA PHE A 67 7.46 -4.62 1.32
C PHE A 67 6.20 -3.74 1.25
N ILE A 68 5.46 -3.72 2.35
CA ILE A 68 4.27 -2.89 2.50
C ILE A 68 4.70 -1.45 2.77
N VAL A 69 4.12 -0.51 2.02
CA VAL A 69 4.31 0.94 2.23
C VAL A 69 3.10 1.62 2.85
N ALA A 70 1.90 1.08 2.60
CA ALA A 70 0.69 1.42 3.35
C ALA A 70 -0.20 0.21 3.55
N GLY A 71 -0.86 0.14 4.70
CA GLY A 71 -1.76 -0.97 5.04
C GLY A 71 -3.18 -0.76 4.51
N GLY A 72 -4.00 -1.82 4.58
CA GLY A 72 -5.43 -1.73 4.28
C GLY A 72 -5.73 -1.94 2.81
N ASP A 73 -6.59 -1.10 2.25
CA ASP A 73 -6.88 -1.05 0.82
C ASP A 73 -6.07 0.12 0.25
N GLY A 74 -4.87 -0.19 -0.24
CA GLY A 74 -3.92 0.83 -0.70
C GLY A 74 -4.14 1.15 -2.17
N GLN A 75 -4.40 2.40 -2.52
CA GLN A 75 -4.73 2.82 -3.90
C GLN A 75 -3.51 3.34 -4.65
N TYR A 76 -2.71 4.19 -4.01
CA TYR A 76 -1.53 4.84 -4.56
C TYR A 76 -0.28 4.58 -3.72
N ALA A 77 0.84 4.41 -4.41
CA ALA A 77 2.17 4.30 -3.82
C ALA A 77 3.18 5.02 -4.73
N VAL A 78 3.44 6.29 -4.43
CA VAL A 78 4.18 7.21 -5.30
C VAL A 78 5.51 7.56 -4.65
N PRO A 79 6.65 7.09 -5.21
CA PRO A 79 7.97 7.52 -4.79
C PRO A 79 8.13 9.04 -4.98
N ALA A 80 8.68 9.72 -3.97
CA ALA A 80 8.88 11.16 -4.06
C ALA A 80 9.96 11.48 -5.11
N PRO A 81 9.69 12.38 -6.08
CA PRO A 81 10.68 12.75 -7.11
C PRO A 81 11.94 13.41 -6.54
N SER A 82 11.83 14.07 -5.37
CA SER A 82 12.92 14.77 -4.71
C SER A 82 13.81 13.88 -3.85
N ASP A 83 13.28 12.77 -3.34
CA ASP A 83 14.01 11.81 -2.52
C ASP A 83 13.39 10.41 -2.69
N PRO A 84 14.03 9.50 -3.45
CA PRO A 84 13.49 8.15 -3.69
C PRO A 84 13.47 7.26 -2.43
N LYS A 85 13.97 7.75 -1.28
CA LYS A 85 13.81 7.12 0.03
C LYS A 85 12.42 7.36 0.64
N ILE A 86 11.69 8.33 0.11
CA ILE A 86 10.37 8.71 0.57
C ILE A 86 9.33 8.18 -0.42
N ILE A 87 8.29 7.56 0.12
CA ILE A 87 7.16 7.04 -0.65
C ILE A 87 5.91 7.61 0.00
N TYR A 88 5.07 8.25 -0.80
CA TYR A 88 3.74 8.67 -0.37
C TYR A 88 2.77 7.57 -0.75
N ALA A 89 2.01 7.10 0.21
CA ALA A 89 1.00 6.09 -0.03
C ALA A 89 -0.29 6.46 0.68
N ASP A 90 -1.40 6.02 0.12
CA ASP A 90 -2.71 6.18 0.72
C ASP A 90 -3.40 4.84 0.95
N SER A 91 -4.44 4.92 1.77
CA SER A 91 -5.38 3.84 2.00
C SER A 91 -6.80 4.40 2.05
N GLN A 92 -7.79 3.50 2.10
CA GLN A 92 -9.22 3.82 2.17
C GLN A 92 -9.53 4.98 3.14
N ASN A 93 -10.53 5.79 2.79
CA ASN A 93 -10.94 6.99 3.53
C ASN A 93 -9.92 8.14 3.54
N GLY A 94 -8.95 8.13 2.63
CA GLY A 94 -7.99 9.23 2.49
C GLY A 94 -6.97 9.29 3.62
N PHE A 95 -6.65 8.13 4.23
CA PHE A 95 -5.49 8.03 5.09
C PHE A 95 -4.25 8.09 4.22
N ILE A 96 -3.49 9.17 4.35
CA ILE A 96 -2.26 9.40 3.57
C ILE A 96 -1.09 9.34 4.53
N GLU A 97 -0.07 8.57 4.17
CA GLU A 97 1.16 8.44 4.93
C GLU A 97 2.42 8.65 4.07
N ARG A 98 3.46 9.10 4.75
CA ARG A 98 4.82 9.20 4.24
C ARG A 98 5.65 8.07 4.82
N TYR A 99 6.06 7.13 3.96
CA TYR A 99 6.93 6.01 4.30
C TYR A 99 8.39 6.32 3.96
N ASN A 100 9.30 6.08 4.90
CA ASN A 100 10.74 6.14 4.68
C ASN A 100 11.31 4.73 4.60
N ARG A 101 11.61 4.27 3.38
CA ARG A 101 12.08 2.90 3.10
C ARG A 101 13.46 2.55 3.67
N MET A 102 14.29 3.55 3.98
CA MET A 102 15.60 3.28 4.61
C MET A 102 15.44 2.93 6.08
N THR A 103 14.40 3.45 6.73
CA THR A 103 14.15 3.29 8.16
C THR A 103 12.96 2.37 8.47
N GLY A 104 12.13 2.06 7.48
CA GLY A 104 10.88 1.33 7.66
C GLY A 104 9.81 2.11 8.43
N ARG A 105 9.92 3.44 8.54
CA ARG A 105 9.00 4.28 9.34
C ARG A 105 7.96 4.96 8.49
N SER A 106 6.70 4.90 8.93
CA SER A 106 5.58 5.67 8.39
C SER A 106 5.19 6.84 9.28
N HIS A 107 4.69 7.90 8.65
CA HIS A 107 4.04 9.02 9.33
C HIS A 107 2.79 9.45 8.58
N PHE A 108 1.64 9.50 9.25
CA PHE A 108 0.43 10.08 8.68
C PHE A 108 0.64 11.57 8.38
N ILE A 109 0.18 11.99 7.21
CA ILE A 109 0.25 13.38 6.72
C ILE A 109 -1.11 13.90 6.28
N VAL A 110 -2.19 13.26 6.78
CA VAL A 110 -3.56 13.67 6.52
C VAL A 110 -3.75 15.13 6.94
N PRO A 111 -4.22 16.02 6.05
CA PRO A 111 -4.50 17.41 6.41
C PRO A 111 -5.52 17.47 7.54
N THR A 112 -5.13 18.01 8.68
CA THR A 112 -6.09 18.34 9.75
C THR A 112 -6.69 19.72 9.46
N TYR A 113 -8.02 19.79 9.31
CA TYR A 113 -8.72 21.07 9.34
C TYR A 113 -8.71 21.61 10.78
N SER A 114 -7.68 22.35 11.17
CA SER A 114 -7.62 23.01 12.48
C SER A 114 -8.57 24.22 12.61
N GLY A 115 -9.22 24.62 11.52
CA GLY A 115 -10.07 25.83 11.46
C GLY A 115 -11.57 25.63 11.72
N PHE A 116 -12.10 24.40 11.79
CA PHE A 116 -13.56 24.17 11.88
C PHE A 116 -14.04 23.61 13.23
N MET A 117 -13.14 23.34 14.18
CA MET A 117 -13.50 22.81 15.52
C MET A 117 -13.78 23.89 16.58
N ASN A 118 -13.81 25.19 16.21
CA ASN A 118 -14.04 26.29 17.15
C ASN A 118 -15.40 27.01 17.01
N THR A 119 -16.38 26.48 16.27
CA THR A 119 -17.70 27.11 16.14
C THR A 119 -18.85 26.19 16.49
N HIS A 120 -18.84 25.62 17.70
CA HIS A 120 -20.05 25.12 18.36
C HIS A 120 -20.06 25.44 19.86
N THR A 121 -19.86 26.71 20.20
CA THR A 121 -20.40 27.26 21.45
C THR A 121 -20.71 28.75 21.26
N LEU A 122 -21.73 29.05 20.45
CA LEU A 122 -22.47 30.30 20.64
C LEU A 122 -23.73 29.95 21.42
N SER A 123 -23.78 30.56 22.59
CA SER A 123 -24.77 30.47 23.65
C SER A 123 -26.21 30.57 23.15
N ARG A 124 -27.06 29.69 23.67
CA ARG A 124 -28.44 30.07 23.97
C ARG A 124 -28.40 31.17 25.05
N GLN A 125 -28.67 32.41 24.65
CA GLN A 125 -29.36 33.41 25.45
C GLN A 125 -30.39 34.08 24.55
#